data_AF-A0A2D8UPK8-F1
#
_entry.id   AF-A0A2D8UPK8-F1
#
_cell.length_a   1.000
_cell.length_b   1.000
_cell.length_c   1.000
_cell.angle_alpha   90.00
_cell.angle_beta   90.00
_cell.angle_gamma   90.00
#
_symmetry.space_group_name_H-M   'P 1'
#
loop_
_entity.id
_entity.type
_entity.pdbx_description
1 polymer ?
#
loop_
_entity_poly.entity_id
_entity_poly.type
_entity_poly.pdbx_seq_one_letter_code
_entity_poly.pdbx_strand_id
1 'polypeptide(L)' 'MREKINYNRIKAVLAEKSVSSKELAKHLSKTESTVSRWCTNDVQPSVEVFYQIAKFLEVDIRELFVSTKD' A
#
# COMPACT_ATOMS: atom_id res chain seq x y z
N MET A 1 -13.43 -22.08 3.21
CA MET A 1 -12.89 -20.95 2.41
C MET A 1 -11.55 -20.60 3.02
N ARG A 2 -10.48 -20.41 2.24
CA ARG A 2 -9.19 -19.98 2.80
C ARG A 2 -9.32 -18.52 3.23
N GLU A 3 -8.97 -18.21 4.47
CA GLU A 3 -8.88 -16.82 4.92
C GLU A 3 -7.84 -16.08 4.08
N LYS A 4 -8.20 -14.91 3.56
CA LYS A 4 -7.29 -14.09 2.78
C LYS A 4 -6.38 -13.34 3.74
N ILE A 5 -5.10 -13.71 3.75
CA ILE A 5 -4.08 -13.03 4.54
C ILE A 5 -3.83 -11.65 3.92
N ASN A 6 -3.92 -10.61 4.72
CA ASN A 6 -3.50 -9.26 4.33
C ASN A 6 -2.02 -9.09 4.70
N TYR A 7 -1.17 -8.89 3.71
CA TYR A 7 0.27 -8.70 3.91
C TYR A 7 0.62 -7.23 4.11
N ASN A 8 -0.06 -6.36 3.37
CA ASN A 8 0.13 -4.92 3.44
C ASN A 8 -1.10 -4.21 3.99
N ARG A 9 -0.88 -3.01 4.53
CA ARG A 9 -1.91 -2.09 5.01
C ARG A 9 -1.87 -0.74 4.28
N ILE A 10 -1.45 -0.73 3.01
CA ILE A 10 -1.35 0.50 2.19
C ILE A 10 -2.65 1.30 2.24
N LYS A 11 -3.81 0.62 2.15
CA LYS A 11 -5.13 1.27 2.23
C LYS A 11 -5.34 2.04 3.53
N ALA A 12 -4.92 1.46 4.66
CA ALA A 12 -5.06 2.09 5.97
C ALA A 12 -4.13 3.32 6.07
N VAL A 13 -2.86 3.17 5.67
CA VAL A 13 -1.88 4.27 5.73
C VAL A 13 -2.26 5.42 4.79
N LEU A 14 -2.82 5.12 3.61
CA LEU A 14 -3.39 6.14 2.72
C LEU A 14 -4.52 6.93 3.40
N ALA A 15 -5.42 6.24 4.12
CA ALA A 15 -6.49 6.89 4.86
C ALA A 15 -5.97 7.72 6.04
N GLU A 16 -5.01 7.20 6.80
CA GLU A 16 -4.34 7.90 7.91
C GLU A 16 -3.65 9.19 7.44
N LYS A 17 -3.05 9.16 6.25
CA LYS A 17 -2.39 10.33 5.63
C LYS A 17 -3.34 11.20 4.80
N SER A 18 -4.63 10.86 4.73
CA SER A 18 -5.63 11.56 3.90
C SER A 18 -5.23 11.68 2.41
N VAL A 19 -4.56 10.66 1.88
CA VAL A 19 -4.08 10.59 0.49
C VAL A 19 -4.98 9.64 -0.30
N SER A 20 -5.43 10.08 -1.47
CA SER A 20 -6.22 9.22 -2.35
C SER A 20 -5.36 8.21 -3.13
N SER A 21 -5.94 7.05 -3.47
CA SER A 21 -5.26 6.07 -4.35
C SER A 21 -4.93 6.65 -5.72
N LYS A 22 -5.70 7.65 -6.18
CA LYS A 22 -5.47 8.37 -7.43
C LYS A 22 -4.21 9.23 -7.38
N GLU A 23 -3.98 9.92 -6.27
CA GLU A 23 -2.77 10.72 -6.06
C GLU A 23 -1.53 9.82 -6.01
N LEU A 24 -1.61 8.69 -5.30
CA LEU A 24 -0.52 7.73 -5.27
C LEU A 24 -0.24 7.13 -6.66
N ALA A 25 -1.29 6.77 -7.41
CA ALA A 25 -1.15 6.26 -8.77
C ALA A 25 -0.47 7.28 -9.69
N LYS A 26 -0.86 8.56 -9.59
CA LYS A 26 -0.23 9.66 -10.32
C LYS A 26 1.24 9.82 -9.95
N HIS A 27 1.58 9.79 -8.66
CA HIS A 27 2.97 9.93 -8.20
C HIS A 27 3.87 8.79 -8.71
N LEU A 28 3.38 7.56 -8.65
CA LEU A 28 4.14 6.37 -9.07
C LEU A 28 4.10 6.11 -10.59
N SER A 29 3.42 6.95 -11.36
CA SER A 29 3.14 6.73 -12.79
C SER A 29 2.53 5.34 -13.05
N LYS A 30 1.55 4.96 -12.21
CA LYS A 30 0.79 3.70 -12.31
C LYS A 30 -0.69 3.98 -12.55
N THR A 31 -1.42 2.93 -12.93
CA THR A 31 -2.88 3.02 -13.05
C THR A 31 -3.54 2.96 -11.69
N GLU A 32 -4.70 3.64 -11.54
CA GLU A 32 -5.53 3.54 -10.33
C GLU A 32 -5.94 2.10 -10.03
N SER A 33 -6.16 1.28 -11.07
CA SER A 33 -6.47 -0.15 -10.94
C SER A 33 -5.32 -0.94 -10.30
N THR A 34 -4.07 -0.59 -10.59
CA THR A 34 -2.90 -1.25 -9.99
C THR A 34 -2.82 -0.93 -8.50
N VAL A 35 -2.96 0.35 -8.13
CA VAL A 35 -2.95 0.78 -6.73
C VAL A 35 -4.14 0.19 -5.96
N SER A 36 -5.32 0.11 -6.60
CA SER A 36 -6.50 -0.53 -6.01
C SER A 36 -6.24 -1.99 -5.65
N ARG A 37 -5.60 -2.76 -6.54
CA ARG A 37 -5.22 -4.16 -6.29
C ARG A 37 -4.20 -4.31 -5.16
N TRP A 38 -3.34 -3.31 -4.94
CA TRP A 38 -2.44 -3.28 -3.78
C TRP A 38 -3.24 -3.04 -2.49
N CYS A 39 -4.16 -2.08 -2.50
CA CYS A 39 -5.04 -1.77 -1.38
C CYS A 39 -5.97 -2.94 -0.99
N THR A 40 -6.41 -3.75 -1.95
CA THR A 40 -7.22 -4.96 -1.70
C THR A 40 -6.37 -6.19 -1.38
N ASN A 41 -5.04 -6.07 -1.32
CA ASN A 41 -4.11 -7.19 -1.15
C ASN A 41 -4.25 -8.30 -2.22
N ASP A 42 -4.83 -7.99 -3.40
CA ASP A 42 -4.92 -8.93 -4.52
C ASP A 42 -3.57 -9.14 -5.20
N VAL A 43 -2.76 -8.08 -5.25
CA VAL A 43 -1.38 -8.09 -5.76
C VAL A 43 -0.52 -7.31 -4.78
N GLN A 44 0.74 -7.70 -4.63
CA GLN A 44 1.69 -6.96 -3.82
C GLN A 44 2.60 -6.10 -4.73
N PRO A 45 2.87 -4.84 -4.35
CA PRO A 45 3.92 -4.07 -5.00
C PRO A 45 5.29 -4.73 -4.77
N SER A 46 6.28 -4.41 -5.61
CA SER A 46 7.67 -4.78 -5.34
C SER A 46 8.18 -4.02 -4.12
N VAL A 47 9.26 -4.50 -3.51
CA VAL A 47 9.91 -3.84 -2.37
C VAL A 47 10.34 -2.40 -2.72
N GLU A 48 10.81 -2.18 -3.94
CA GLU A 48 11.15 -0.84 -4.46
C GLU A 48 9.95 0.09 -4.48
N VAL A 49 8.79 -0.41 -4.91
CA VAL A 49 7.54 0.37 -4.92
C VAL A 49 7.04 0.63 -3.50
N PHE A 50 7.15 -0.33 -2.58
CA PHE A 50 6.88 -0.08 -1.15
C PHE A 50 7.74 1.05 -0.60
N TYR A 51 9.02 1.08 -0.93
CA TYR A 51 9.91 2.17 -0.53
C TYR A 51 9.47 3.53 -1.10
N GLN A 52 9.07 3.58 -2.38
CA GLN A 52 8.53 4.80 -2.99
C GLN A 52 7.24 5.26 -2.32
N ILE A 53 6.31 4.34 -2.01
CA ILE A 53 5.07 4.64 -1.28
C ILE A 53 5.40 5.21 0.11
N ALA A 54 6.32 4.58 0.84
CA ALA A 54 6.70 5.02 2.18
C ALA A 54 7.32 6.43 2.17
N LYS A 55 8.18 6.71 1.18
CA LYS A 55 8.76 8.04 0.98
C LYS A 55 7.72 9.09 0.61
N PHE A 56 6.77 8.74 -0.25
CA PHE A 56 5.69 9.64 -0.65
C PHE A 56 4.73 9.96 0.50
N LEU A 57 4.45 8.97 1.37
CA LEU A 57 3.55 9.13 2.53
C LEU A 57 4.24 9.63 3.79
N GLU A 58 5.57 9.83 3.74
CA GLU A 58 6.41 10.21 4.88
C GLU A 58 6.17 9.30 6.10
N VAL A 59 6.32 7.98 5.88
CA VAL A 59 6.21 6.94 6.90
C VAL A 59 7.41 6.00 6.84
N ASP A 60 7.63 5.23 7.89
CA ASP A 60 8.56 4.10 7.81
C ASP A 60 7.96 3.00 6.90
N ILE A 61 8.79 2.38 6.06
CA ILE A 61 8.34 1.32 5.15
C ILE A 61 7.68 0.15 5.90
N ARG A 62 8.07 -0.11 7.16
CA ARG A 62 7.49 -1.14 8.02
C ARG A 62 6.02 -0.86 8.35
N GLU A 63 5.60 0.41 8.38
CA GLU A 63 4.21 0.79 8.62
C GLU A 63 3.27 0.36 7.49
N LEU A 64 3.81 0.07 6.31
CA LEU A 64 3.02 -0.43 5.18
C LEU A 64 2.68 -1.91 5.28
N PHE A 65 3.26 -2.65 6.24
CA PHE A 65 3.06 -4.09 6.41
C PHE A 65 2.22 -4.41 7.63
N VAL A 66 1.53 -5.55 7.57
CA VAL A 66 0.85 -6.13 8.74
C VAL A 66 1.90 -6.86 9.59
N SER A 67 1.93 -6.55 10.89
CA SER A 67 2.82 -7.24 11.82
C SER A 67 2.48 -8.73 11.86
N THR A 68 3.48 -9.60 11.80
CA THR A 68 3.32 -11.05 12.01
C THR A 68 3.30 -11.42 13.49
N LYS A 69 3.38 -10.42 14.38
CA LYS A 69 3.36 -10.56 15.83
C LYS A 69 2.24 -9.69 16.39
N ASP A 70 1.58 -10.18 17.43
CA ASP A 70 0.60 -9.43 18.21
C ASP A 70 1.26 -8.26 18.98
#